data_AF-A0A1W9SG59-F1
#
_entry.id   AF-A0A1W9SG59-F1
#
_cell.length_a   1.000
_cell.length_b   1.000
_cell.length_c   1.000
_cell.angle_alpha   90.00
_cell.angle_beta   90.00
_cell.angle_gamma   90.00
#
_symmetry.space_group_name_H-M   'P 1'
#
loop_
_entity.id
_entity.type
_entity.pdbx_description
1 polymer ?
#
loop_
_entity_poly.entity_id
_entity_poly.type
_entity_poly.pdbx_seq_one_letter_code
_entity_poly.pdbx_strand_id
1 'polypeptide(L)'
;MINQVHQHILDELQQSARTDTIFVVTAVLFNLIVLAVNSAVAGSAISKNPNPSDDFVLIIFMGIMVNSVAITALLTGRSTREKLLDGLIVMYQDNEVDKYYDSSLLSNYGKRYLSFSIVILSLALTSIAVPLVIRLS
;
A
#
# COMPACT_ATOMS: atom_id res chain seq x y z
N MET A 1 2.21 1.83 -35.68
CA MET A 1 2.89 1.01 -34.65
C MET A 1 3.20 1.81 -33.39
N ILE A 2 3.74 3.02 -33.49
CA ILE A 2 4.05 3.84 -32.30
C ILE A 2 2.81 4.17 -31.44
N ASN A 3 1.67 4.48 -32.08
CA ASN A 3 0.40 4.69 -31.37
C ASN A 3 -0.09 3.45 -30.62
N GLN A 4 0.22 2.24 -31.11
CA GLN A 4 -0.16 1.00 -30.44
C GLN A 4 0.70 0.77 -29.20
N VAL A 5 2.00 1.05 -29.27
CA VAL A 5 2.91 0.97 -28.11
C VAL A 5 2.55 2.05 -27.08
N HIS A 6 2.27 3.27 -27.53
CA HIS A 6 1.80 4.35 -26.66
C HIS A 6 0.52 3.95 -25.91
N GLN A 7 -0.49 3.46 -26.65
CA GLN A 7 -1.74 2.99 -26.05
C GLN A 7 -1.51 1.85 -25.06
N HIS A 8 -0.67 0.87 -25.42
CA HIS A 8 -0.35 -0.24 -24.53
C HIS A 8 0.31 0.24 -23.23
N ILE A 9 1.25 1.19 -23.28
CA ILE A 9 1.87 1.76 -22.08
C ILE A 9 0.82 2.50 -21.23
N LEU A 10 -0.09 3.25 -21.85
CA LEU A 10 -1.18 3.92 -21.13
C LEU A 10 -2.11 2.93 -20.43
N ASP A 11 -2.49 1.84 -21.11
CA ASP A 11 -3.34 0.79 -20.57
C ASP A 11 -2.68 0.10 -19.37
N GLU A 12 -1.38 -0.22 -19.47
CA GLU A 12 -0.57 -0.78 -18.37
C GLU A 12 -0.46 0.18 -17.18
N LEU A 13 -0.25 1.49 -17.43
CA LEU A 13 -0.23 2.52 -16.39
C LEU A 13 -1.58 2.65 -15.66
N GLN A 14 -2.69 2.53 -16.39
CA GLN A 14 -4.04 2.58 -15.83
C GLN A 14 -4.35 1.32 -15.02
N GLN A 15 -3.97 0.15 -15.52
CA GLN A 15 -4.13 -1.13 -14.83
C GLN A 15 -3.29 -1.15 -13.54
N SER A 16 -2.04 -0.72 -13.59
CA SER A 16 -1.18 -0.58 -12.41
C SER A 16 -1.80 0.34 -11.36
N ALA A 17 -2.31 1.51 -11.75
CA ALA A 17 -2.95 2.44 -10.81
C ALA A 17 -4.20 1.86 -10.12
N ARG A 18 -4.99 1.05 -10.84
CA ARG A 18 -6.15 0.35 -10.28
C ARG A 18 -5.72 -0.70 -9.26
N THR A 19 -4.72 -1.51 -9.60
CA THR A 19 -4.17 -2.55 -8.72
C THR A 19 -3.60 -1.94 -7.44
N ASP A 20 -2.84 -0.85 -7.54
CA ASP A 20 -2.31 -0.12 -6.37
C ASP A 20 -3.42 0.37 -5.44
N THR A 21 -4.50 0.91 -6.01
CA THR A 21 -5.66 1.38 -5.25
C THR A 21 -6.34 0.23 -4.50
N ILE A 22 -6.48 -0.93 -5.14
CA ILE A 22 -7.03 -2.13 -4.49
C ILE A 22 -6.16 -2.54 -3.31
N PHE A 23 -4.84 -2.63 -3.48
CA PHE A 23 -3.93 -2.99 -2.40
C PHE A 23 -4.02 -2.01 -1.21
N VAL A 24 -4.05 -0.71 -1.47
CA VAL A 24 -4.18 0.31 -0.41
C VAL A 24 -5.51 0.16 0.33
N VAL A 25 -6.63 0.10 -0.40
CA VAL A 25 -7.97 0.02 0.22
C VAL A 25 -8.11 -1.27 1.02
N THR A 26 -7.67 -2.41 0.48
CA THR A 26 -7.71 -3.70 1.18
C THR A 26 -6.83 -3.68 2.43
N ALA A 27 -5.62 -3.10 2.39
CA ALA A 27 -4.74 -3.00 3.55
C ALA A 27 -5.33 -2.10 4.65
N VAL A 28 -5.92 -0.97 4.28
CA VAL A 28 -6.60 -0.06 5.22
C VAL A 28 -7.78 -0.77 5.90
N LEU A 29 -8.67 -1.38 5.11
CA LEU A 29 -9.82 -2.10 5.64
C LEU A 29 -9.39 -3.26 6.57
N PHE A 30 -8.38 -4.02 6.16
CA PHE A 30 -7.84 -5.10 6.96
C PHE A 30 -7.28 -4.60 8.31
N ASN A 31 -6.49 -3.52 8.32
CA ASN A 31 -5.96 -2.94 9.56
C ASN A 31 -7.06 -2.46 10.50
N LEU A 32 -8.14 -1.88 9.97
CA LEU A 32 -9.29 -1.45 10.78
C LEU A 32 -10.03 -2.65 11.40
N ILE A 33 -10.22 -3.73 10.64
CA ILE A 33 -10.81 -4.98 11.15
C ILE A 33 -9.93 -5.58 12.24
N VAL A 34 -8.63 -5.69 11.99
CA VAL A 34 -7.65 -6.21 12.96
C VAL A 34 -7.69 -5.39 14.24
N LEU A 35 -7.69 -4.05 14.15
CA LEU A 35 -7.79 -3.17 15.31
C LEU A 35 -9.09 -3.42 16.10
N ALA A 36 -10.23 -3.52 15.42
CA ALA A 36 -11.52 -3.74 16.06
C ALA A 36 -11.58 -5.10 16.79
N VAL A 37 -11.18 -6.18 16.11
CA VAL A 37 -11.15 -7.53 16.66
C VAL A 37 -10.18 -7.60 17.85
N ASN A 38 -8.95 -7.12 17.68
CA ASN A 38 -7.94 -7.17 18.73
C ASN A 38 -8.34 -6.36 19.96
N SER A 39 -8.95 -5.18 19.78
CA SER A 39 -9.41 -4.35 20.89
C SER A 39 -10.55 -5.02 21.67
N ALA A 40 -11.49 -5.65 20.95
CA ALA A 40 -12.60 -6.38 21.58
C ALA A 40 -12.13 -7.62 22.36
N VAL A 41 -11.18 -8.38 21.80
CA VAL A 41 -10.56 -9.54 22.46
C VAL A 41 -9.76 -9.09 23.68
N ALA A 42 -8.97 -8.01 23.56
CA ALA A 42 -8.19 -7.46 24.66
C ALA A 42 -9.07 -7.01 25.85
N GLY A 43 -10.18 -6.31 25.58
CA GLY A 43 -11.12 -5.89 26.63
C GLY A 43 -11.83 -7.05 27.32
N SER A 44 -12.12 -8.14 26.59
CA SER A 44 -12.76 -9.34 27.15
C SER A 44 -11.81 -10.14 28.05
N ALA A 45 -10.51 -10.17 27.73
CA ALA A 45 -9.49 -10.91 28.46
C ALA A 45 -9.26 -10.41 29.90
N ILE A 46 -9.64 -9.17 30.23
CA ILE A 46 -9.55 -8.60 31.58
C ILE A 46 -10.47 -9.35 32.58
N SER A 47 -11.50 -10.05 32.09
CA SER A 47 -12.59 -10.58 32.93
C SER A 47 -12.57 -12.09 33.20
N LYS A 48 -11.72 -12.89 32.55
CA LYS A 48 -11.66 -14.35 32.73
C LYS A 48 -10.24 -14.90 32.58
N ASN A 49 -9.90 -15.84 33.47
CA ASN A 49 -8.62 -16.54 33.58
C ASN A 49 -7.96 -16.77 32.20
N PRO A 50 -6.81 -16.15 31.91
CA PRO A 50 -6.37 -15.92 30.54
C PRO A 50 -5.52 -17.10 30.06
N ASN A 51 -5.90 -17.75 28.96
CA ASN A 51 -4.96 -18.47 28.09
C ASN A 51 -4.77 -17.60 26.83
N PRO A 52 -3.81 -16.65 26.84
CA PRO A 52 -3.97 -15.43 26.06
C PRO A 52 -2.82 -15.20 25.06
N SER A 53 -2.06 -16.24 24.72
CA SER A 53 -0.87 -16.14 23.87
C SER A 53 -1.16 -16.42 22.40
N ASP A 54 -1.95 -17.44 22.08
CA ASP A 54 -1.98 -17.97 20.70
C ASP A 54 -2.83 -17.11 19.75
N ASP A 55 -3.99 -16.61 20.18
CA ASP A 55 -4.87 -15.78 19.33
C ASP A 55 -4.26 -14.42 18.99
N PHE A 56 -3.54 -13.80 19.93
CA PHE A 56 -2.93 -12.48 19.72
C PHE A 56 -1.69 -12.56 18.83
N VAL A 57 -0.90 -13.63 18.97
CA VAL A 57 0.28 -13.88 18.13
C VAL A 57 -0.14 -14.14 16.68
N LEU A 58 -1.19 -14.94 16.45
CA LEU A 58 -1.70 -15.23 15.11
C LEU A 58 -2.20 -13.97 14.40
N ILE A 59 -2.94 -13.10 15.09
CA ILE A 59 -3.49 -11.89 14.46
C ILE A 59 -2.40 -10.83 14.21
N ILE A 60 -1.43 -10.66 15.10
CA ILE A 60 -0.27 -9.79 14.85
C ILE A 60 0.52 -10.29 13.64
N PHE A 61 0.77 -11.60 13.59
CA PHE A 61 1.50 -12.21 12.47
C PHE A 61 0.77 -11.99 11.14
N MET A 62 -0.55 -12.20 11.11
CA MET A 62 -1.40 -11.92 9.94
C MET A 62 -1.36 -10.42 9.57
N GLY A 63 -1.40 -9.54 10.59
CA GLY A 63 -1.19 -8.10 10.50
C GLY A 63 0.07 -7.73 9.73
N ILE A 64 1.21 -8.24 10.19
CA ILE A 64 2.52 -7.99 9.59
C ILE A 64 2.56 -8.56 8.16
N MET A 65 2.05 -9.77 7.94
CA MET A 65 2.05 -10.41 6.63
C MET A 65 1.27 -9.59 5.60
N VAL A 66 0.02 -9.21 5.88
CA VAL A 66 -0.82 -8.44 4.94
C VAL A 66 -0.23 -7.07 4.65
N ASN A 67 0.27 -6.36 5.66
CA ASN A 67 0.90 -5.05 5.46
C ASN A 67 2.20 -5.17 4.66
N SER A 68 3.00 -6.21 4.88
CA SER A 68 4.23 -6.46 4.12
C SER A 68 3.93 -6.71 2.64
N VAL A 69 2.89 -7.49 2.35
CA VAL A 69 2.41 -7.73 0.98
C VAL A 69 1.95 -6.42 0.35
N ALA A 70 1.13 -5.61 1.05
CA ALA A 70 0.63 -4.34 0.54
C ALA A 70 1.75 -3.34 0.23
N ILE A 71 2.73 -3.21 1.13
CA ILE A 71 3.90 -2.32 0.93
C ILE A 71 4.75 -2.82 -0.24
N THR A 72 5.03 -4.13 -0.32
CA THR A 72 5.82 -4.71 -1.42
C THR A 72 5.13 -4.49 -2.76
N ALA A 73 3.80 -4.66 -2.82
CA ALA A 73 3.01 -4.39 -4.01
C ALA A 73 3.09 -2.92 -4.42
N LEU A 74 2.95 -1.98 -3.48
CA LEU A 74 3.08 -0.54 -3.75
C LEU A 74 4.48 -0.15 -4.25
N LEU A 75 5.54 -0.70 -3.66
CA LEU A 75 6.91 -0.46 -4.09
C LEU A 75 7.17 -1.03 -5.49
N THR A 76 6.64 -2.23 -5.77
CA THR A 76 6.72 -2.84 -7.10
C THR A 76 5.93 -2.04 -8.13
N GLY A 77 4.71 -1.63 -7.80
CA GLY A 77 3.86 -0.77 -8.65
C GLY A 77 4.53 0.56 -8.97
N ARG A 78 5.17 1.20 -7.98
CA ARG A 78 5.99 2.39 -8.18
C ARG A 78 7.11 2.15 -9.18
N SER A 79 7.89 1.08 -9.01
CA SER A 79 9.02 0.79 -9.91
C SER A 79 8.56 0.51 -11.35
N THR A 80 7.48 -0.26 -11.51
CA THR A 80 6.89 -0.52 -12.84
C THR A 80 6.42 0.78 -13.49
N ARG A 81 5.74 1.64 -12.73
CA ARG A 81 5.26 2.94 -13.22
C ARG A 81 6.41 3.85 -13.64
N GLU A 82 7.50 3.92 -12.87
CA GLU A 82 8.71 4.67 -13.22
C GLU A 82 9.28 4.18 -14.56
N LYS A 83 9.44 2.86 -14.75
CA LYS A 83 9.93 2.29 -16.02
C LYS A 83 9.04 2.59 -17.23
N LEU A 84 7.71 2.50 -17.06
CA LEU A 84 6.75 2.78 -18.12
C LEU A 84 6.75 4.27 -18.51
N LEU A 85 6.87 5.16 -17.53
CA LEU A 85 6.93 6.60 -17.77
C LEU A 85 8.25 7.03 -18.40
N ASP A 86 9.37 6.42 -17.99
CA ASP A 86 10.67 6.64 -18.64
C ASP A 86 10.62 6.20 -20.12
N GLY A 87 9.99 5.06 -20.41
CA GLY A 87 9.76 4.61 -21.79
C GLY A 87 8.90 5.58 -22.62
N LEU A 88 7.89 6.20 -22.00
CA LEU A 88 7.08 7.25 -22.64
C LEU A 88 7.88 8.51 -22.93
N ILE A 89 8.74 8.94 -22.00
CA ILE A 89 9.59 10.12 -22.20
C ILE A 89 10.54 9.89 -23.38
N VAL A 90 11.20 8.73 -23.45
CA VAL A 90 12.08 8.39 -24.57
C VAL A 90 11.31 8.41 -25.88
N MET A 91 10.11 7.81 -25.91
CA MET A 91 9.24 7.86 -27.10
C MET A 91 8.89 9.31 -27.50
N TYR A 92 8.63 10.19 -26.54
CA TYR A 92 8.32 11.60 -26.82
C TYR A 92 9.53 12.37 -27.37
N GLN A 93 10.73 12.08 -26.87
CA GLN A 93 11.98 12.64 -27.39
C GLN A 93 12.23 12.18 -28.83
N ASP A 94 12.07 10.88 -29.10
CA ASP A 94 12.25 10.30 -30.44
C ASP A 94 11.28 10.88 -31.49
N ASN A 95 10.15 11.46 -31.05
CA ASN A 95 9.14 12.08 -31.90
C ASN A 95 9.11 13.61 -31.83
N GLU A 96 10.10 14.24 -31.17
CA GLU A 96 10.23 15.71 -31.04
C GLU A 96 9.00 16.40 -30.41
N VAL A 97 8.32 15.71 -29.50
CA VAL A 97 7.13 16.20 -28.77
C VAL A 97 7.36 16.38 -27.27
N ASP A 98 8.58 16.14 -26.79
CA ASP A 98 9.00 16.28 -25.39
C ASP A 98 8.79 17.70 -24.83
N LYS A 99 8.89 18.74 -25.67
CA LYS A 99 8.62 20.14 -25.28
C LYS A 99 7.20 20.39 -24.73
N TYR A 100 6.26 19.47 -24.96
CA TYR A 100 4.89 19.57 -24.44
C TYR A 100 4.70 18.84 -23.11
N TYR A 101 5.72 18.15 -22.61
CA TYR A 101 5.66 17.36 -21.39
C TYR A 101 6.77 17.73 -20.40
N ASP A 102 6.39 18.16 -19.20
CA ASP A 102 7.34 18.45 -18.13
C ASP A 102 7.70 17.17 -17.37
N SER A 103 8.95 16.72 -17.51
CA SER A 103 9.48 15.53 -16.83
C SER A 103 9.50 15.67 -15.30
N SER A 104 9.47 16.89 -14.76
CA SER A 104 9.37 17.12 -13.31
C SER A 104 8.06 16.61 -12.72
N LEU A 105 7.01 16.42 -13.52
CA LEU A 105 5.75 15.81 -13.08
C LEU A 105 5.95 14.36 -12.62
N LEU A 106 6.98 13.66 -13.11
CA LEU A 106 7.31 12.30 -12.68
C LEU A 106 7.72 12.22 -11.20
N SER A 107 8.43 13.23 -10.71
CA SER A 107 8.87 13.33 -9.30
C SER A 107 7.70 13.28 -8.31
N ASN A 108 6.54 13.82 -8.69
CA ASN A 108 5.38 13.86 -7.81
C ASN A 108 4.73 12.48 -7.58
N TYR A 109 4.92 11.52 -8.48
CA TYR A 109 4.39 10.17 -8.27
C TYR A 109 5.08 9.46 -7.09
N GLY A 110 6.40 9.56 -6.97
CA GLY A 110 7.14 8.96 -5.86
C GLY A 110 6.65 9.43 -4.49
N LYS A 111 6.33 10.73 -4.38
CA LYS A 111 5.76 11.32 -3.14
C LYS A 111 4.40 10.70 -2.78
N ARG A 112 3.55 10.42 -3.78
CA ARG A 112 2.23 9.81 -3.55
C ARG A 112 2.35 8.39 -2.98
N TYR A 113 3.23 7.56 -3.53
CA TYR A 113 3.47 6.20 -3.03
C TYR A 113 4.04 6.21 -1.60
N LEU A 114 4.89 7.18 -1.29
CA LEU A 114 5.40 7.39 0.06
C LEU A 114 4.27 7.72 1.04
N SER A 115 3.40 8.67 0.69
CA SER A 115 2.27 9.06 1.54
C SER A 115 1.34 7.87 1.84
N PHE A 116 1.02 7.04 0.85
CA PHE A 116 0.19 5.85 1.06
C PHE A 116 0.87 4.81 1.95
N SER A 117 2.18 4.60 1.76
CA SER A 117 2.95 3.67 2.58
C SER A 117 2.98 4.13 4.04
N ILE A 118 3.13 5.42 4.30
CA ILE A 118 3.11 5.99 5.65
C ILE A 118 1.75 5.78 6.33
N VAL A 119 0.65 5.97 5.60
CA VAL A 119 -0.71 5.75 6.13
C VAL A 119 -0.91 4.28 6.50
N ILE A 120 -0.55 3.35 5.62
CA ILE A 120 -0.66 1.90 5.87
C ILE A 120 0.19 1.50 7.07
N LEU A 121 1.44 1.97 7.14
CA LEU A 121 2.34 1.69 8.26
C LEU A 121 1.78 2.23 9.58
N SER A 122 1.25 3.45 9.57
CA SER A 122 0.65 4.08 10.75
C SER A 122 -0.55 3.28 11.26
N LEU A 123 -1.42 2.82 10.36
CA LEU A 123 -2.57 1.97 10.70
C LEU A 123 -2.17 0.58 11.19
N ALA A 124 -1.12 0.00 10.63
CA ALA A 124 -0.57 -1.28 11.08
C ALA A 124 0.01 -1.15 12.50
N LEU A 125 0.70 -0.05 12.79
CA LEU A 125 1.23 0.21 14.14
C LEU A 125 0.11 0.43 15.16
N THR A 126 -0.94 1.19 14.81
CA THR A 126 -2.06 1.45 15.73
C THR A 126 -2.90 0.19 15.99
N SER A 127 -3.08 -0.67 14.98
CA SER A 127 -3.82 -1.94 15.11
C SER A 127 -3.16 -2.94 16.05
N ILE A 128 -1.85 -2.77 16.32
CA ILE A 128 -1.09 -3.57 17.28
C ILE A 128 -0.96 -2.85 18.63
N ALA A 129 -0.59 -1.56 18.61
CA ALA A 129 -0.29 -0.80 19.83
C ALA A 129 -1.52 -0.58 20.72
N VAL A 130 -2.68 -0.24 20.15
CA VAL A 130 -3.88 0.08 20.94
C VAL A 130 -4.38 -1.13 21.73
N PRO A 131 -4.59 -2.32 21.14
CA PRO A 131 -5.00 -3.50 21.90
C PRO A 131 -3.98 -3.91 22.97
N LEU A 132 -2.69 -3.70 22.70
CA LEU A 132 -1.62 -4.01 23.65
C LEU A 132 -1.66 -3.08 24.87
N VAL A 133 -1.94 -1.79 24.68
CA VAL A 133 -2.16 -0.84 25.79
C VAL A 133 -3.38 -1.24 26.60
N ILE A 134 -4.52 -1.52 25.96
CA ILE A 134 -5.76 -1.94 26.63
C ILE A 134 -5.54 -3.19 27.50
N ARG A 135 -4.69 -4.10 27.03
CA ARG A 135 -4.41 -5.35 27.74
C ARG A 135 -3.45 -5.17 28.92
N LEU A 136 -2.57 -4.17 28.88
CA LEU A 136 -1.58 -3.89 29.92
C LEU A 136 -2.08 -2.87 30.97
N SER A 137 -3.15 -2.14 30.68
CA SER A 137 -3.84 -1.21 31.60
C SER A 137 -4.85 -1.93 32.49
#